data_AF-A0A556TP47-F1
#
_entry.id   AF-A0A556TP47-F1
#
_cell.length_a   1.000
_cell.length_b   1.000
_cell.length_c   1.000
_cell.angle_alpha   90.00
_cell.angle_beta   90.00
_cell.angle_gamma   90.00
#
_symmetry.space_group_name_H-M   'P 1'
#
loop_
_entity.id
_entity.type
_entity.pdbx_description
1 polymer ?
#
loop_
_entity_poly.entity_id
_entity_poly.type
_entity_poly.pdbx_seq_one_letter_code
_entity_poly.pdbx_strand_id
1 'polypeptide(L)'
;MNTVLESAIEQFNLQLTTGSQQDINIYQGYSRCDLYPNGTIKSWLSHAFNGRDFLSLDIESRTYIASVYQAEKFKRQREQNPVLIGLTVSFYLF
;
A
#
# COMPACT_ATOMS: atom_id res chain seq x y z
N MET A 1 2.43 16.38 13.20
CA MET A 1 1.78 15.44 12.26
C MET A 1 2.91 14.70 11.58
N ASN A 2 3.06 13.40 11.84
CA ASN A 2 4.05 12.62 11.09
C ASN A 2 3.52 12.38 9.69
N THR A 3 4.39 12.45 8.69
CA THR A 3 4.00 12.13 7.32
C THR A 3 3.57 10.67 7.21
N VAL A 4 2.82 10.35 6.16
CA VAL A 4 2.42 8.97 5.85
C VAL A 4 3.65 8.07 5.76
N LEU A 5 4.76 8.57 5.21
CA LEU A 5 6.02 7.85 5.11
C LEU A 5 6.72 7.65 6.47
N GLU A 6 6.75 8.66 7.33
CA GLU A 6 7.26 8.54 8.70
C GLU A 6 6.47 7.50 9.51
N SER A 7 5.15 7.46 9.34
CA SER A 7 4.30 6.46 9.97
C SER A 7 4.63 5.03 9.48
N ALA A 8 4.96 4.85 8.19
CA ALA A 8 5.40 3.56 7.64
C ALA A 8 6.78 3.14 8.19
N ILE A 9 7.72 4.09 8.25
CA ILE A 9 9.08 3.88 8.78
C ILE A 9 9.03 3.44 10.24
N GLU A 10 8.27 4.14 11.08
CA GLU A 10 8.08 3.79 12.49
C GLU A 10 7.51 2.37 12.63
N GLN A 11 6.48 2.05 11.86
CA GLN A 11 5.78 0.77 11.97
C GLN A 11 6.63 -0.41 11.52
N PHE A 12 7.38 -0.27 10.43
CA PHE A 12 8.21 -1.34 9.90
C PHE A 12 9.45 -1.60 10.76
N ASN A 13 10.04 -0.56 11.35
CA ASN A 13 11.26 -0.68 12.16
C ASN A 13 11.00 -1.13 13.62
N LEU A 14 9.75 -1.10 14.11
CA LEU A 14 9.40 -1.51 15.48
C LEU A 14 9.68 -2.99 15.81
N GLN A 15 10.02 -3.85 14.83
CA GLN A 15 10.27 -5.28 15.07
C GLN A 15 11.51 -5.86 14.41
N LEU A 16 12.37 -5.05 13.82
CA LEU A 16 13.75 -5.45 13.50
C LEU A 16 14.61 -5.42 14.78
N THR A 17 14.19 -6.13 15.84
CA THR A 17 15.02 -6.34 17.04
C THR A 17 16.20 -7.29 16.79
N THR A 18 16.36 -7.78 15.55
CA THR A 18 17.48 -8.61 15.10
C THR A 18 18.20 -8.09 13.85
N GLY A 19 17.86 -6.91 13.34
CA GLY A 19 18.49 -6.34 12.15
C GLY A 19 18.70 -4.84 12.31
N SER A 20 19.91 -4.35 12.04
CA SER A 20 20.23 -2.93 12.12
C SER A 20 19.12 -2.07 11.51
N GLN A 21 18.62 -1.11 12.28
CA GLN A 21 17.79 -0.02 11.79
C GLN A 21 18.44 0.50 10.51
N GLN A 22 17.80 0.32 9.35
CA GLN A 22 18.42 0.75 8.09
C GLN A 22 18.44 2.27 8.07
N ASP A 23 19.61 2.86 7.82
CA ASP A 23 19.78 4.32 7.69
C ASP A 23 18.89 4.90 6.58
N ILE A 24 18.50 4.07 5.61
CA ILE A 24 17.63 4.41 4.48
C ILE A 24 16.49 3.40 4.41
N ASN A 25 15.26 3.89 4.36
CA ASN A 25 14.09 3.08 4.08
C ASN A 25 13.56 3.40 2.68
N ILE A 26 13.11 2.38 1.96
CA ILE A 26 12.63 2.49 0.58
C ILE A 26 11.15 2.13 0.56
N TYR A 27 10.32 3.09 0.16
CA TYR A 27 8.91 2.86 -0.17
C TYR A 27 8.75 2.74 -1.68
N GLN A 28 8.05 1.70 -2.14
CA GLN A 28 7.86 1.41 -3.55
C GLN A 28 6.37 1.29 -3.83
N GLY A 29 5.91 1.90 -4.92
CA GLY A 29 4.56 1.71 -5.45
C GLY A 29 4.63 1.04 -6.81
N TYR A 30 3.77 0.05 -7.03
CA TYR A 30 3.65 -0.66 -8.29
C TYR A 30 2.17 -0.71 -8.69
N SER A 31 1.85 -0.21 -9.88
CA SER A 31 0.51 -0.29 -10.44
C SER A 31 0.54 -0.95 -11.82
N ARG A 32 -0.53 -1.67 -12.14
CA ARG A 32 -0.67 -2.39 -13.41
C ARG A 32 -2.14 -2.48 -13.81
N CYS A 33 -2.41 -2.41 -15.11
CA CYS A 33 -3.69 -2.77 -15.70
C CYS A 33 -3.43 -3.71 -16.89
N ASP A 34 -4.14 -4.83 -16.95
CA ASP A 34 -4.08 -5.80 -18.03
C ASP A 34 -5.44 -5.86 -18.74
N LEU A 35 -5.44 -5.66 -20.06
CA LEU A 35 -6.58 -5.92 -20.94
C LEU A 35 -6.43 -7.30 -21.58
N TYR A 36 -7.37 -8.19 -21.32
CA TYR A 36 -7.39 -9.53 -21.88
C TYR A 36 -8.12 -9.56 -23.24
N PRO A 37 -7.83 -10.54 -24.13
CA PRO A 37 -8.48 -10.62 -25.45
C PRO A 37 -10.01 -10.72 -25.42
N ASN A 38 -10.59 -11.20 -24.32
CA ASN A 38 -12.04 -11.27 -24.12
C ASN A 38 -12.66 -9.94 -23.64
N GLY A 39 -11.87 -8.86 -23.59
CA GLY A 39 -12.31 -7.54 -23.13
C GLY A 39 -12.33 -7.37 -21.61
N THR A 40 -12.03 -8.41 -20.82
CA THR A 40 -11.90 -8.26 -19.36
C THR A 40 -10.68 -7.42 -19.03
N ILE A 41 -10.81 -6.52 -18.06
CA ILE A 41 -9.70 -5.74 -17.52
C ILE A 41 -9.44 -6.22 -16.09
N LYS A 42 -8.16 -6.38 -15.74
CA LYS A 42 -7.74 -6.54 -14.35
C LYS A 42 -6.74 -5.47 -14.00
N SER A 43 -6.88 -4.90 -12.82
CA SER A 43 -6.08 -3.78 -12.35
C SER A 43 -5.54 -4.09 -10.96
N TRP A 44 -4.36 -3.55 -10.64
CA TRP A 44 -3.71 -3.74 -9.35
C TRP A 44 -2.93 -2.51 -8.95
N LEU A 45 -2.90 -2.28 -7.65
CA LEU A 45 -1.97 -1.37 -7.00
C LEU A 45 -1.40 -2.08 -5.77
N SER A 46 -0.09 -2.24 -5.72
CA SER A 46 0.64 -2.76 -4.57
C SER A 46 1.75 -1.81 -4.15
N HIS A 47 2.14 -1.93 -2.89
CA HIS A 47 3.20 -1.16 -2.29
C HIS A 47 4.11 -2.14 -1.54
N ALA A 48 5.39 -1.88 -1.64
CA ALA A 48 6.42 -2.60 -0.92
C ALA A 48 7.22 -1.63 -0.05
N PHE A 49 7.74 -2.16 1.05
CA PHE A 49 8.63 -1.45 1.95
C PHE A 49 9.91 -2.27 2.11
N ASN A 50 11.06 -1.66 1.82
CA ASN A 50 12.37 -2.33 1.80
C ASN A 50 12.35 -3.63 0.96
N GLY A 51 11.70 -3.59 -0.21
CA GLY A 51 11.59 -4.72 -1.13
C GLY A 51 10.62 -5.83 -0.69
N ARG A 52 9.85 -5.64 0.38
CA ARG A 52 8.88 -6.62 0.89
C ARG A 52 7.45 -6.10 0.75
N ASP A 53 6.51 -7.01 0.49
CA ASP A 53 5.09 -6.67 0.40
C ASP A 53 4.61 -5.94 1.67
N PHE A 54 3.87 -4.85 1.46
CA PHE A 54 3.42 -3.99 2.54
C PHE A 54 1.91 -3.77 2.48
N LEU A 55 1.39 -3.27 1.36
CA LEU A 55 -0.03 -2.97 1.16
C LEU A 55 -0.45 -3.21 -0.29
N SER A 56 -1.62 -3.82 -0.50
CA SER A 56 -2.29 -3.83 -1.81
C SER A 56 -3.64 -3.13 -1.74
N LEU A 57 -4.13 -2.61 -2.86
CA LEU A 57 -5.48 -2.07 -2.95
C LEU A 57 -6.42 -3.18 -3.40
N ASP A 58 -7.45 -3.45 -2.60
CA ASP A 58 -8.65 -4.14 -3.06
C ASP A 58 -9.59 -3.11 -3.69
N ILE A 59 -9.65 -3.14 -5.01
CA ILE A 59 -10.42 -2.21 -5.83
C ILE A 59 -11.92 -2.43 -5.64
N GLU A 60 -12.36 -3.67 -5.43
CA GLU A 60 -13.78 -4.02 -5.30
C GLU A 60 -14.33 -3.52 -3.96
N SER A 61 -13.66 -3.86 -2.85
CA SER A 61 -14.08 -3.40 -1.53
C SER A 61 -13.70 -1.94 -1.23
N ARG A 62 -12.84 -1.33 -2.06
CA ARG A 62 -12.28 0.02 -1.88
C ARG A 62 -11.52 0.15 -0.56
N THR A 63 -10.76 -0.89 -0.22
CA THR A 63 -9.93 -0.93 0.98
C THR A 63 -8.52 -1.36 0.63
N TYR A 64 -7.55 -0.99 1.46
CA TYR A 64 -6.23 -1.57 1.38
C TYR A 64 -6.20 -2.91 2.13
N ILE A 65 -5.39 -3.85 1.67
CA ILE A 65 -5.08 -5.09 2.36
C ILE A 65 -3.65 -4.96 2.89
N ALA A 66 -3.48 -5.07 4.20
CA ALA A 66 -2.17 -5.09 4.84
C ALA A 66 -1.53 -6.48 4.63
N SER A 67 -0.35 -6.52 4.02
CA SER A 67 0.39 -7.76 3.80
C SER A 67 1.18 -8.20 5.04
N VAL A 68 1.43 -7.26 5.96
CA VAL A 68 2.09 -7.48 7.24
C VAL A 68 1.35 -6.71 8.34
N TYR A 69 1.38 -7.23 9.57
CA TYR A 69 0.69 -6.62 10.71
C TYR A 69 1.11 -5.16 10.95
N GLN A 70 2.38 -4.84 10.69
CA GLN A 70 2.94 -3.51 10.82
C GLN A 70 2.26 -2.51 9.89
N ALA A 71 1.71 -2.93 8.75
CA ALA A 71 1.06 -2.05 7.79
C ALA A 71 -0.37 -1.64 8.19
N GLU A 72 -0.97 -2.25 9.23
CA GLU A 72 -2.37 -2.01 9.62
C GLU A 72 -2.65 -0.57 10.03
N LYS A 73 -1.74 0.06 10.78
CA LYS A 73 -1.93 1.46 11.19
C LYS A 73 -1.83 2.40 9.98
N PHE A 74 -0.88 2.17 9.08
CA PHE A 74 -0.76 2.91 7.83
C PHE A 74 -1.99 2.72 6.93
N LYS A 75 -2.50 1.48 6.80
CA LYS A 75 -3.76 1.17 6.12
C LYS A 75 -4.90 2.04 6.64
N ARG A 76 -5.12 2.04 7.96
CA ARG A 76 -6.18 2.83 8.60
C ARG A 76 -6.02 4.33 8.33
N GLN A 77 -4.80 4.85 8.38
CA GLN A 77 -4.54 6.26 8.05
C GLN A 77 -4.91 6.60 6.60
N ARG A 78 -4.58 5.74 5.63
CA ARG A 78 -4.96 5.93 4.22
C ARG A 78 -6.47 5.82 4.01
N GLU A 79 -7.14 5.03 4.84
CA GLU A 79 -8.59 4.82 4.81
C GLU A 79 -9.42 5.88 5.52
N GLN A 80 -8.80 6.75 6.31
CA GLN A 80 -9.50 7.86 6.98
C GLN A 80 -10.07 8.90 6.00
N ASN A 81 -9.52 8.99 4.78
CA ASN A 81 -10.01 9.90 3.76
C ASN A 81 -10.75 9.13 2.65
N PRO A 82 -12.09 8.97 2.74
CA PRO A 82 -12.86 8.21 1.77
C PRO A 82 -12.86 8.83 0.37
N VAL A 83 -12.70 10.16 0.27
CA VAL A 83 -12.61 10.86 -1.03
C VAL A 83 -11.31 10.47 -1.74
N LEU A 84 -10.19 10.43 -1.02
CA LEU A 84 -8.90 10.07 -1.60
C LEU A 84 -8.87 8.60 -2.03
N ILE A 85 -9.49 7.70 -1.27
CA ILE A 85 -9.65 6.29 -1.68
C ILE A 85 -10.53 6.18 -2.92
N GLY A 86 -11.67 6.87 -2.95
CA GLY A 86 -12.55 6.86 -4.12
C GLY A 86 -11.82 7.33 -5.38
N LEU A 87 -11.05 8.42 -5.28
CA LEU A 87 -10.21 8.92 -6.36
C LEU A 87 -9.14 7.89 -6.77
N THR A 88 -8.46 7.27 -5.80
CA THR A 88 -7.44 6.25 -6.09
C THR A 88 -8.05 5.06 -6.83
N VAL A 89 -9.18 4.53 -6.36
CA VAL A 89 -9.90 3.41 -6.98
C VAL A 89 -10.35 3.76 -8.40
N SER A 90 -10.73 5.02 -8.67
CA SER A 90 -11.20 5.43 -10.00
C SER A 90 -10.16 5.26 -11.11
N PHE A 91 -8.87 5.26 -10.81
CA PHE A 91 -7.82 4.98 -11.79
C PHE A 91 -7.74 3.51 -12.23
N TYR A 92 -8.47 2.63 -11.54
CA TYR A 92 -8.40 1.17 -11.72
C TYR A 92 -9.74 0.54 -12.10
N LEU A 93 -10.84 1.33 -12.10
CA LEU A 93 -12.16 0.92 -12.57
C LEU A 93 -12.26 1.21 -14.08
N PHE A 94 -12.31 0.15 -14.88
CA PHE A 94 -12.48 0.22 -16.33
C PHE A 94 -13.64 -0.67 -16.77
#